data_AF-A0A8J3JMN2-F1
#
_entry.id   AF-A0A8J3JMN2-F1
#
_cell.length_a   1.000
_cell.length_b   1.000
_cell.length_c   1.000
_cell.angle_alpha   90.00
_cell.angle_beta   90.00
_cell.angle_gamma   90.00
#
_symmetry.space_group_name_H-M   'P 1'
#
loop_
_entity.id
_entity.type
_entity.pdbx_description
1 polymer ?
#
loop_
_entity_poly.entity_id
_entity_poly.type
_entity_poly.pdbx_seq_one_letter_code
_entity_poly.pdbx_strand_id
1 'polypeptide(L)'
;MLLAELLDEWERRCTREVIARADAEGGDAADRIRRVGQLSSSDDLHRIDLAVRAWARHDESVAARLRRIDNERMDFLRQAFGTFVPDPAEVEARSTLMFALAIGRHFIAADHPARTTRDAVALAAEHLLRPPQWGGASG
;
A
#
# COMPACT_ATOMS: atom_id res chain seq x y z
N MET A 1 -12.52 -18.37 18.25
CA MET A 1 -13.50 -17.38 18.79
C MET A 1 -13.87 -16.45 17.65
N LEU A 2 -15.12 -15.96 17.56
CA LEU A 2 -15.62 -15.13 16.44
C LEU A 2 -14.69 -13.96 16.05
N LEU A 3 -14.00 -13.40 17.04
CA LEU A 3 -13.04 -12.31 16.86
C LEU A 3 -11.76 -12.72 16.11
N ALA A 4 -11.26 -13.93 16.35
CA ALA A 4 -10.13 -14.47 15.62
C ALA A 4 -10.49 -14.70 14.14
N GLU A 5 -11.68 -15.25 13.89
CA GLU A 5 -12.22 -15.46 12.53
C GLU A 5 -12.42 -14.14 11.78
N LEU A 6 -12.94 -13.10 12.47
CA LEU A 6 -13.06 -11.75 11.89
C LEU A 6 -11.71 -11.20 11.45
N LEU A 7 -10.68 -11.39 12.26
CA LEU A 7 -9.33 -10.96 11.93
C LEU A 7 -8.72 -11.83 10.81
N ASP A 8 -8.93 -13.15 10.82
CA ASP A 8 -8.50 -14.05 9.73
C ASP A 8 -9.10 -13.61 8.39
N GLU A 9 -10.38 -13.23 8.40
CA GLU A 9 -11.07 -12.74 7.23
C GLU A 9 -10.58 -11.35 6.80
N TRP A 10 -10.33 -10.45 7.75
CA TRP A 10 -9.71 -9.14 7.46
C TRP A 10 -8.34 -9.32 6.78
N GLU A 11 -7.47 -10.17 7.33
CA GLU A 11 -6.16 -10.46 6.76
C GLU A 11 -6.26 -11.01 5.32
N ARG A 12 -7.22 -11.92 5.12
CA ARG A 12 -7.46 -12.56 3.82
C ARG A 12 -7.96 -11.55 2.79
N ARG A 13 -9.01 -10.80 3.11
CA ARG A 13 -9.65 -9.86 2.18
C ARG A 13 -8.85 -8.59 1.91
N CYS A 14 -8.21 -8.03 2.93
CA CYS A 14 -7.54 -6.72 2.80
C CYS A 14 -6.10 -6.82 2.29
N THR A 15 -5.54 -8.03 2.18
CA THR A 15 -4.14 -8.23 1.75
C THR A 15 -4.03 -9.39 0.77
N ARG A 16 -4.27 -10.63 1.22
CA ARG A 16 -3.97 -11.83 0.40
C ARG A 16 -4.77 -11.89 -0.89
N GLU A 17 -6.08 -11.67 -0.84
CA GLU A 17 -6.93 -11.65 -2.04
C GLU A 17 -6.61 -10.48 -2.97
N VAL A 18 -6.32 -9.31 -2.41
CA VAL A 18 -5.97 -8.12 -3.18
C VAL A 18 -4.68 -8.35 -3.97
N ILE A 19 -3.63 -8.87 -3.30
CA ILE A 19 -2.35 -9.18 -3.94
C ILE A 19 -2.54 -10.29 -4.98
N ALA A 20 -3.22 -11.39 -4.62
CA ALA A 20 -3.44 -12.52 -5.52
C ALA A 20 -4.23 -12.12 -6.78
N ARG A 21 -5.22 -11.22 -6.64
CA ARG A 21 -5.97 -10.71 -7.79
C ARG A 21 -5.11 -9.80 -8.67
N ALA A 22 -4.31 -8.93 -8.07
CA ALA A 22 -3.38 -8.10 -8.83
C ALA A 22 -2.36 -8.96 -9.60
N ASP A 23 -1.90 -10.07 -9.01
CA ASP A 23 -1.03 -11.05 -9.66
C ASP A 23 -1.69 -11.76 -10.84
N ALA A 24 -2.92 -12.21 -10.68
CA ALA A 24 -3.62 -12.99 -11.70
C ALA A 24 -3.88 -12.17 -12.99
N GLU A 25 -4.00 -10.85 -12.87
CA GLU A 25 -4.26 -9.94 -14.00
C GLU A 25 -2.99 -9.63 -14.83
N GLY A 26 -1.78 -10.02 -14.40
CA GLY A 26 -0.54 -9.88 -15.17
C GLY A 26 0.03 -8.45 -15.21
N GLY A 27 0.70 -8.03 -16.29
CA GLY A 27 1.25 -6.67 -16.46
C GLY A 27 2.61 -6.41 -15.78
N ASP A 28 3.13 -5.19 -15.89
CA ASP A 28 4.40 -4.83 -15.25
C ASP A 28 4.24 -4.59 -13.74
N ALA A 29 5.37 -4.48 -13.02
CA ALA A 29 5.32 -4.32 -11.57
C ALA A 29 4.65 -3.00 -11.12
N ALA A 30 4.72 -1.95 -11.92
CA ALA A 30 4.03 -0.70 -11.62
C ALA A 30 2.51 -0.87 -11.80
N ASP A 31 2.06 -1.56 -12.86
CA ASP A 31 0.66 -1.93 -13.07
C ASP A 31 0.12 -2.74 -11.89
N ARG A 32 0.91 -3.69 -11.39
CA ARG A 32 0.57 -4.51 -10.22
C ARG A 32 0.37 -3.65 -8.97
N ILE A 33 1.27 -2.71 -8.69
CA ILE A 33 1.12 -1.77 -7.55
C ILE A 33 -0.12 -0.89 -7.71
N ARG A 34 -0.38 -0.35 -8.91
CA ARG A 34 -1.60 0.45 -9.18
C ARG A 34 -2.86 -0.35 -8.90
N ARG A 35 -2.92 -1.61 -9.34
CA ARG A 35 -4.07 -2.50 -9.12
C ARG A 35 -4.29 -2.81 -7.65
N VAL A 36 -3.24 -3.15 -6.89
CA VAL A 36 -3.34 -3.32 -5.43
C VAL A 36 -3.89 -2.05 -4.78
N GLY A 37 -3.39 -0.87 -5.17
CA GLY A 37 -3.90 0.41 -4.68
C GLY A 37 -5.39 0.61 -4.95
N GLN A 38 -5.85 0.31 -6.16
CA GLN A 38 -7.26 0.42 -6.56
C GLN A 38 -8.16 -0.57 -5.80
N LEU A 39 -7.77 -1.84 -5.72
CA LEU A 39 -8.52 -2.89 -5.02
C LEU A 39 -8.60 -2.63 -3.51
N SER A 40 -7.54 -2.07 -2.92
CA SER A 40 -7.49 -1.68 -1.50
C SER A 40 -8.26 -0.39 -1.20
N SER A 41 -8.75 0.31 -2.21
CA SER A 41 -9.46 1.59 -2.06
C SER A 41 -10.98 1.45 -1.96
N SER A 42 -11.51 0.22 -1.93
CA SER A 42 -12.95 0.04 -1.68
C SER A 42 -13.33 0.51 -0.27
N ASP A 43 -14.44 1.25 -0.18
CA ASP A 43 -14.92 1.89 1.05
C ASP A 43 -15.03 0.92 2.24
N ASP A 44 -15.45 -0.33 1.98
CA ASP A 44 -15.61 -1.33 3.03
C ASP A 44 -14.27 -1.86 3.54
N LEU A 45 -13.33 -2.20 2.65
CA LEU A 45 -12.04 -2.76 3.06
C LEU A 45 -11.20 -1.76 3.85
N HIS A 46 -11.18 -0.49 3.43
CA HIS A 46 -10.40 0.51 4.15
C HIS A 46 -10.98 0.83 5.53
N ARG A 47 -12.31 0.85 5.69
CA ARG A 47 -12.94 1.11 7.00
C ARG A 47 -12.59 0.02 8.00
N ILE A 48 -12.58 -1.23 7.56
CA ILE A 48 -12.19 -2.38 8.39
C ILE A 48 -10.70 -2.29 8.74
N ASP A 49 -9.82 -1.98 7.79
CA ASP A 49 -8.37 -1.83 8.05
C ASP A 49 -8.09 -0.74 9.10
N LEU A 50 -8.75 0.42 8.99
CA LEU A 50 -8.64 1.51 9.97
C LEU A 50 -9.17 1.13 11.36
N ALA A 51 -10.27 0.37 11.42
CA ALA A 51 -10.82 -0.12 12.69
C ALA A 51 -9.86 -1.11 13.38
N VAL A 52 -9.28 -2.05 12.62
CA VAL A 52 -8.27 -2.99 13.15
C VAL A 52 -7.03 -2.25 13.64
N ARG A 53 -6.55 -1.23 12.92
CA ARG A 53 -5.43 -0.37 13.36
C ARG A 53 -5.75 0.38 14.65
N ALA A 54 -6.97 0.91 14.78
CA ALA A 54 -7.39 1.58 16.00
C ALA A 54 -7.44 0.62 17.19
N TRP A 55 -7.94 -0.60 16.98
CA TRP A 55 -8.00 -1.64 18.01
C TRP A 55 -6.61 -2.15 18.41
N ALA A 56 -5.70 -2.33 17.45
CA ALA A 56 -4.31 -2.74 17.70
C ALA A 56 -3.55 -1.82 18.66
N ARG A 57 -3.96 -0.56 18.84
CA ARG A 57 -3.37 0.35 19.84
C ARG A 57 -3.63 -0.04 21.28
N HIS A 58 -4.62 -0.91 21.51
CA HIS A 58 -5.08 -1.30 22.84
C HIS A 58 -5.01 -2.82 23.09
N ASP A 59 -4.65 -3.61 22.08
CA ASP A 59 -4.61 -5.07 22.15
C ASP A 59 -3.34 -5.62 21.47
N GLU A 60 -2.44 -6.19 22.28
CA GLU A 60 -1.14 -6.71 21.82
C GLU A 60 -1.29 -7.87 20.84
N SER A 61 -2.32 -8.70 20.98
CA SER A 61 -2.56 -9.83 20.10
C SER A 61 -2.94 -9.35 18.69
N VAL A 62 -3.74 -8.29 18.60
CA VAL A 62 -4.09 -7.65 17.33
C VAL A 62 -2.92 -6.87 16.77
N ALA A 63 -2.13 -6.20 17.60
CA ALA A 63 -0.90 -5.53 17.17
C ALA A 63 0.10 -6.48 16.53
N ALA A 64 0.27 -7.68 17.08
CA ALA A 64 1.12 -8.71 16.49
C ALA A 64 0.62 -9.18 15.12
N ARG A 65 -0.71 -9.32 14.95
CA ARG A 65 -1.32 -9.67 13.66
C ARG A 65 -1.18 -8.55 12.64
N LEU A 66 -1.45 -7.31 13.04
CA LEU A 66 -1.27 -6.12 12.19
C LEU A 66 0.17 -6.01 11.70
N ARG A 67 1.16 -6.18 12.58
CA ARG A 67 2.58 -6.17 12.20
C ARG A 67 2.90 -7.22 11.13
N ARG A 68 2.35 -8.43 11.25
CA ARG A 68 2.55 -9.50 10.26
C ARG A 68 2.02 -9.10 8.89
N ILE A 69 0.81 -8.55 8.84
CA ILE A 69 0.18 -8.11 7.59
C ILE A 69 0.88 -6.91 6.97
N ASP A 70 1.29 -5.95 7.79
CA ASP A 70 2.01 -4.78 7.30
C ASP A 70 3.39 -5.18 6.74
N ASN A 71 4.06 -6.18 7.34
CA ASN A 71 5.26 -6.78 6.76
C ASN A 71 4.99 -7.47 5.42
N GLU A 72 3.91 -8.25 5.29
CA GLU A 72 3.53 -8.89 4.02
C GLU A 72 3.27 -7.85 2.91
N ARG A 73 2.58 -6.76 3.24
CA ARG A 73 2.33 -5.63 2.32
C ARG A 73 3.62 -4.92 1.92
N MET A 74 4.54 -4.71 2.87
CA MET A 74 5.84 -4.11 2.60
C MET A 74 6.72 -5.02 1.74
N ASP A 75 6.71 -6.34 1.97
CA ASP A 75 7.48 -7.30 1.18
C ASP A 75 6.97 -7.38 -0.25
N PHE A 76 5.66 -7.29 -0.47
CA PHE A 76 5.07 -7.11 -1.80
C PHE A 76 5.62 -5.86 -2.49
N LEU A 77 5.64 -4.71 -1.81
CA LEU A 77 6.11 -3.45 -2.38
C LEU A 77 7.60 -3.50 -2.71
N ARG A 78 8.43 -4.03 -1.81
CA ARG A 78 9.88 -4.20 -2.05
C ARG A 78 10.15 -5.08 -3.26
N GLN A 79 9.45 -6.22 -3.37
CA GLN A 79 9.58 -7.10 -4.51
C GLN A 79 9.17 -6.41 -5.81
N ALA A 80 8.04 -5.70 -5.80
CA ALA A 80 7.54 -5.01 -6.99
C ALA A 80 8.44 -3.84 -7.41
N PHE A 81 8.84 -2.95 -6.50
CA PHE A 81 9.77 -1.86 -6.81
C PHE A 81 11.14 -2.37 -7.25
N GLY A 82 11.65 -3.44 -6.62
CA GLY A 82 12.94 -4.04 -6.95
C GLY A 82 13.05 -4.58 -8.37
N THR A 83 11.95 -4.74 -9.11
CA THR A 83 12.02 -5.16 -10.52
C THR A 83 12.39 -4.01 -11.47
N PHE A 84 12.26 -2.75 -11.05
CA PHE A 84 12.50 -1.58 -11.91
C PHE A 84 13.26 -0.43 -11.24
N VAL A 85 13.58 -0.56 -9.95
CA VAL A 85 14.43 0.36 -9.19
C VAL A 85 15.71 -0.39 -8.78
N PRO A 86 16.90 0.00 -9.28
CA PRO A 86 18.13 -0.75 -9.05
C PRO A 86 18.78 -0.49 -7.68
N ASP A 87 18.54 0.68 -7.07
CA ASP A 87 19.09 1.03 -5.75
C ASP A 87 18.21 0.45 -4.63
N PRO A 88 18.73 -0.48 -3.79
CA PRO A 88 17.98 -1.03 -2.66
C PRO A 88 17.50 0.03 -1.65
N ALA A 89 18.26 1.13 -1.47
CA ALA A 89 17.84 2.21 -0.57
C ALA A 89 16.62 2.94 -1.13
N GLU A 90 16.60 3.19 -2.44
CA GLU A 90 15.47 3.78 -3.14
C GLU A 90 14.24 2.84 -3.14
N VAL A 91 14.45 1.52 -3.28
CA VAL A 91 13.36 0.52 -3.15
C VAL A 91 12.69 0.63 -1.78
N GLU A 92 13.47 0.69 -0.69
CA GLU A 92 12.91 0.80 0.66
C GLU A 92 12.17 2.13 0.87
N ALA A 93 12.74 3.23 0.37
CA ALA A 93 12.12 4.56 0.46
C ALA A 93 10.78 4.60 -0.29
N ARG A 94 10.74 4.12 -1.54
CA ARG A 94 9.50 4.09 -2.35
C ARG A 94 8.46 3.15 -1.77
N SER A 95 8.88 1.98 -1.25
CA SER A 95 7.98 1.04 -0.57
C SER A 95 7.35 1.68 0.67
N THR A 96 8.17 2.33 1.51
CA THR A 96 7.70 3.03 2.71
C THR A 96 6.74 4.16 2.38
N LEU A 97 7.07 4.99 1.39
CA LEU A 97 6.23 6.11 0.96
C LEU A 97 4.91 5.65 0.33
N MET A 98 4.93 4.60 -0.49
CA MET A 98 3.73 4.03 -1.08
C MET A 98 2.81 3.43 0.00
N PHE A 99 3.39 2.70 0.95
CA PHE A 99 2.66 2.14 2.08
C PHE A 99 2.06 3.24 2.97
N ALA A 100 2.85 4.26 3.29
CA ALA A 100 2.39 5.42 4.06
C ALA A 100 1.28 6.17 3.33
N LEU A 101 1.36 6.34 2.00
CA LEU A 101 0.30 6.95 1.19
C LEU A 101 -0.98 6.11 1.22
N ALA A 102 -0.86 4.78 1.13
CA ALA A 102 -2.01 3.88 1.10
C ALA A 102 -2.87 3.98 2.38
N ILE A 103 -2.26 4.18 3.54
CA ILE A 103 -2.98 4.31 4.82
C ILE A 103 -3.24 5.79 5.14
N GLY A 104 -2.19 6.60 5.05
CA GLY A 104 -2.15 8.01 5.44
C GLY A 104 -3.12 8.88 4.65
N ARG A 105 -3.45 8.52 3.41
CA ARG A 105 -4.44 9.25 2.59
C ARG A 105 -5.77 9.46 3.30
N HIS A 106 -6.17 8.55 4.20
CA HIS A 106 -7.43 8.64 4.94
C HIS A 106 -7.43 9.70 6.04
N PHE A 107 -6.26 10.23 6.38
CA PHE A 107 -6.07 11.25 7.41
C PHE A 107 -5.69 12.62 6.81
N ILE A 108 -5.64 12.75 5.49
CA ILE A 108 -5.36 14.02 4.82
C ILE A 108 -6.62 14.90 4.91
N ALA A 109 -6.55 15.95 5.72
CA ALA A 109 -7.57 16.99 5.85
C ALA A 109 -7.18 18.30 5.13
N ALA A 110 -6.26 18.21 4.17
CA ALA A 110 -5.79 19.35 3.40
C ALA A 110 -6.65 19.55 2.14
N ASP A 111 -6.91 20.80 1.80
CA ASP A 111 -7.48 21.16 0.50
C ASP A 111 -6.45 20.97 -0.62
N HIS A 112 -6.93 20.58 -1.80
CA HIS A 112 -6.11 20.46 -3.01
C HIS A 112 -6.61 21.45 -4.08
N PRO A 113 -6.03 22.65 -4.19
CA PRO A 113 -6.44 23.60 -5.21
C PRO A 113 -6.39 22.97 -6.61
N ALA A 114 -7.49 23.11 -7.36
CA ALA A 114 -7.70 22.55 -8.70
C ALA A 114 -7.76 21.01 -8.80
N ARG A 115 -7.86 20.26 -7.68
CA ARG A 115 -7.92 18.78 -7.69
C ARG A 115 -8.84 18.24 -6.60
N THR A 116 -9.36 17.04 -6.79
CA THR A 116 -9.95 16.29 -5.67
C THR A 116 -8.84 15.63 -4.84
N THR A 117 -9.11 15.27 -3.58
CA THR A 117 -8.19 14.48 -2.76
C THR A 117 -7.81 13.16 -3.43
N ARG A 118 -8.76 12.52 -4.12
CA ARG A 118 -8.51 11.29 -4.89
C ARG A 118 -7.46 11.53 -5.99
N ASP A 119 -7.60 12.60 -6.75
CA ASP A 119 -6.66 12.93 -7.83
C ASP A 119 -5.28 13.28 -7.29
N ALA A 120 -5.21 14.01 -6.19
CA ALA A 120 -3.95 14.35 -5.54
C ALA A 120 -3.21 13.11 -5.02
N VAL A 121 -3.93 12.17 -4.39
CA VAL A 121 -3.38 10.89 -3.93
C VAL A 121 -2.92 10.04 -5.11
N ALA A 122 -3.70 9.97 -6.19
CA ALA A 122 -3.31 9.24 -7.40
C ALA A 122 -2.03 9.83 -8.01
N LEU A 123 -1.91 11.15 -8.08
CA LEU A 123 -0.70 11.83 -8.57
C LEU A 123 0.52 11.56 -7.69
N ALA A 124 0.36 11.52 -6.37
CA ALA A 124 1.43 11.15 -5.45
C ALA A 124 1.88 9.70 -5.68
N ALA A 125 0.94 8.77 -5.86
CA ALA A 125 1.26 7.38 -6.18
C ALA A 125 2.00 7.25 -7.52
N GLU A 126 1.53 7.92 -8.58
CA GLU A 126 2.21 7.93 -9.88
C GLU A 126 3.61 8.53 -9.80
N HIS A 127 3.82 9.54 -8.96
CA HIS A 127 5.15 10.11 -8.74
C HIS A 127 6.14 9.06 -8.22
N LEU A 128 5.71 8.21 -7.27
CA LEU A 128 6.52 7.13 -6.71
C LEU A 128 6.79 5.98 -7.70
N LEU A 129 5.91 5.80 -8.69
CA LEU A 129 6.02 4.75 -9.70
C LEU A 129 6.88 5.14 -10.91
N ARG A 130 7.27 6.40 -11.04
CA ARG A 130 8.09 6.86 -12.17
C ARG A 130 9.41 6.10 -12.23
N PRO A 131 9.90 5.72 -13.42
CA PRO A 131 11.24 5.17 -13.56
C PRO A 131 12.27 6.10 -12.91
N PRO A 132 13.33 5.58 -12.27
CA PRO A 132 14.39 6.41 -11.75
C PRO A 132 14.94 7.30 -12.87
N GLN A 133 15.00 8.60 -12.61
CA GLN A 133 15.53 9.56 -13.56
C GLN A 133 17.05 9.46 -13.54
N TRP A 134 17.61 8.59 -14.36
CA TRP A 134 19.06 8.59 -14.54
C TRP A 134 19.45 9.73 -15.49
N GLY A 135 20.09 10.77 -14.96
CA GLY A 135 20.68 11.86 -15.73
C GLY A 135 21.21 12.98 -14.84
N GLY A 136 22.45 13.47 -14.95
CA GLY A 136 23.52 13.12 -15.86
C GLY A 136 24.84 13.69 -15.32
N ALA A 137 25.90 12.88 -15.38
CA ALA A 137 27.27 13.32 -15.25
C ALA A 137 28.11 12.55 -16.28
N SER A 138 27.86 12.87 -17.54
CA SER A 138 28.82 12.67 -18.62
C SER A 138 28.92 13.99 -19.36
N GLY A 139 29.88 14.80 -18.92
CA GLY A 139 30.27 16.09 -19.48
C GLY A 139 31.60 16.47 -18.88
#